data_AF-A0A1G3SKD8-F1
#
_entry.id   AF-A0A1G3SKD8-F1
#
_cell.length_a   1.000
_cell.length_b   1.000
_cell.length_c   1.000
_cell.angle_alpha   90.00
_cell.angle_beta   90.00
_cell.angle_gamma   90.00
#
_symmetry.space_group_name_H-M   'P 1'
#
loop_
_entity.id
_entity.type
_entity.pdbx_description
1 polymer ?
#
loop_
_entity_poly.entity_id
_entity_poly.type
_entity_poly.pdbx_seq_one_letter_code
_entity_poly.pdbx_strand_id
1 'polypeptide(L)'
;VCFDRRFEVSAHKAIELGESTMTTTLLVSPKKSQEQLIRSGEAFEETHGVKFVPFDYRKNNGTADQGRVAKEQQLYRQDYCGCLYGLSMQRDQQHRLMDEMFSPLSRQILPASIEERLELYTRRNELEDAGTPYRILKERFYNYRLLRALVKVGSEVIPSYPLFYSTISRTTTEGKIDFEIEGQFFLNREEVRFITIDTFNTLTVLSYKNTKELMFNAPSLESEMVLRTQLTNSPFNTSAIIVVDEIPTAKITLVLETKTYDDTREKLVFSEKIILQH
;
A
#
# COMPACT_ATOMS: atom_id res chain seq x y z
N VAL A 1 -6.73 -9.49 -26.94
CA VAL A 1 -7.78 -9.02 -26.01
C VAL A 1 -7.47 -7.67 -25.36
N CYS A 2 -6.43 -7.52 -24.50
CA CYS A 2 -6.18 -6.25 -23.80
C CYS A 2 -5.74 -5.11 -24.73
N PHE A 3 -4.84 -5.39 -25.67
CA PHE A 3 -4.38 -4.37 -26.63
C PHE A 3 -5.50 -3.98 -27.58
N ASP A 4 -6.16 -4.95 -28.21
CA ASP A 4 -7.25 -4.71 -29.17
C ASP A 4 -8.31 -3.74 -28.61
N ARG A 5 -8.81 -3.98 -27.38
CA ARG A 5 -9.77 -3.07 -26.74
C ARG A 5 -9.21 -1.66 -26.49
N ARG A 6 -7.93 -1.53 -26.14
CA ARG A 6 -7.29 -0.21 -25.95
C ARG A 6 -7.16 0.54 -27.28
N PHE A 7 -6.82 -0.16 -28.35
CA PHE A 7 -6.74 0.42 -29.69
C PHE A 7 -8.12 0.89 -30.16
N GLU A 8 -9.15 0.08 -29.94
CA GLU A 8 -10.54 0.40 -30.25
C GLU A 8 -11.03 1.68 -29.58
N VAL A 9 -10.86 1.77 -28.26
CA VAL A 9 -11.24 2.97 -27.51
C VAL A 9 -10.45 4.21 -27.97
N SER A 10 -9.12 4.07 -28.16
CA SER A 10 -8.27 5.19 -28.58
C SER A 10 -8.65 5.73 -29.96
N ALA A 11 -9.05 4.86 -30.88
CA ALA A 11 -9.40 5.27 -32.21
C ALA A 11 -10.80 5.85 -32.32
N HIS A 12 -11.78 5.31 -31.59
CA HIS A 12 -13.07 5.99 -31.47
C HIS A 12 -12.87 7.40 -30.93
N LYS A 13 -11.96 7.57 -29.97
CA LYS A 13 -11.58 8.90 -29.49
C LYS A 13 -10.89 9.75 -30.55
N ALA A 14 -10.02 9.18 -31.38
CA ALA A 14 -9.41 9.89 -32.51
C ALA A 14 -10.47 10.40 -33.50
N ILE A 15 -11.44 9.56 -33.88
CA ILE A 15 -12.57 9.95 -34.75
C ILE A 15 -13.39 11.07 -34.11
N GLU A 16 -13.72 10.95 -32.82
CA GLU A 16 -14.45 11.98 -32.07
C GLU A 16 -13.72 13.33 -32.08
N LEU A 17 -12.39 13.32 -32.01
CA LEU A 17 -11.53 14.51 -32.06
C LEU A 17 -11.29 15.03 -33.49
N GLY A 18 -11.76 14.33 -34.53
CA GLY A 18 -11.49 14.67 -35.93
C GLY A 18 -10.08 14.31 -36.41
N GLU A 19 -9.38 13.45 -35.65
CA GLU A 19 -8.03 13.01 -35.97
C GLU A 19 -8.05 11.82 -36.93
N SER A 20 -7.13 11.84 -37.90
CA SER A 20 -7.02 10.80 -38.94
C SER A 20 -5.89 9.79 -38.68
N THR A 21 -5.06 10.04 -37.67
CA THR A 21 -3.93 9.17 -37.32
C THR A 21 -3.85 8.94 -35.81
N MET A 22 -3.33 7.79 -35.42
CA MET A 22 -3.05 7.46 -34.02
C MET A 22 -1.76 6.65 -33.87
N THR A 23 -1.17 6.69 -32.69
CA THR A 23 -0.08 5.81 -32.27
C THR A 23 -0.30 5.33 -30.84
N THR A 24 0.62 4.53 -30.30
CA THR A 24 0.49 4.00 -28.95
C THR A 24 1.80 4.01 -28.17
N THR A 25 1.72 4.40 -26.90
CA THR A 25 2.83 4.31 -25.93
C THR A 25 3.21 2.85 -25.62
N LEU A 26 2.37 1.87 -26.00
CA LEU A 26 2.67 0.45 -25.81
C LEU A 26 3.94 0.01 -26.59
N LEU A 27 4.30 0.71 -27.67
CA LEU A 27 5.48 0.43 -28.50
C LEU A 27 6.80 0.69 -27.74
N VAL A 28 6.78 1.45 -26.65
CA VAL A 28 7.95 1.71 -25.78
C VAL A 28 8.34 0.46 -24.96
N SER A 29 7.40 -0.45 -24.68
CA SER A 29 7.62 -1.51 -23.68
C SER A 29 8.51 -2.65 -24.20
N PRO A 30 9.69 -2.93 -23.60
CA PRO A 30 10.56 -4.01 -24.06
C PRO A 30 9.95 -5.41 -23.90
N LYS A 31 8.97 -5.56 -22.99
CA LYS A 31 8.29 -6.83 -22.69
C LYS A 31 7.16 -7.17 -23.69
N LYS A 32 6.81 -6.27 -24.60
CA LYS A 32 5.73 -6.46 -25.57
C LYS A 32 6.29 -6.73 -26.97
N SER A 33 5.68 -7.66 -27.68
CA SER A 33 6.00 -7.92 -29.09
C SER A 33 5.57 -6.70 -29.94
N GLN A 34 6.54 -6.06 -30.61
CA GLN A 34 6.27 -4.97 -31.54
C GLN A 34 5.37 -5.46 -32.68
N GLU A 35 5.68 -6.62 -33.23
CA GLU A 35 4.96 -7.21 -34.35
C GLU A 35 3.47 -7.44 -34.01
N GLN A 36 3.17 -7.96 -32.82
CA GLN A 36 1.78 -8.14 -32.39
C GLN A 36 1.03 -6.80 -32.25
N LEU A 37 1.70 -5.76 -31.73
CA LEU A 37 1.10 -4.42 -31.61
C LEU A 37 0.87 -3.77 -32.97
N ILE A 38 1.80 -3.95 -33.91
CA ILE A 38 1.68 -3.43 -35.28
C ILE A 38 0.50 -4.11 -35.98
N ARG A 39 0.45 -5.45 -35.97
CA ARG A 39 -0.67 -6.21 -36.59
C ARG A 39 -2.03 -5.82 -36.00
N SER A 40 -2.11 -5.62 -34.67
CA SER A 40 -3.33 -5.17 -34.01
C SER A 40 -3.74 -3.76 -34.43
N GLY A 41 -2.78 -2.84 -34.57
CA GLY A 41 -3.01 -1.49 -35.07
C GLY A 41 -3.41 -1.42 -36.56
N GLU A 42 -2.81 -2.25 -37.41
CA GLU A 42 -3.14 -2.34 -38.84
C GLU A 42 -4.56 -2.90 -39.06
N ALA A 43 -4.93 -3.98 -38.37
CA ALA A 43 -6.29 -4.52 -38.42
C ALA A 43 -7.34 -3.49 -37.94
N PHE A 44 -6.92 -2.61 -37.03
CA PHE A 44 -7.76 -1.55 -36.53
C PHE A 44 -7.95 -0.43 -37.57
N GLU A 45 -6.86 0.01 -38.22
CA GLU A 45 -6.90 0.99 -39.32
C GLU A 45 -7.87 0.55 -40.42
N GLU A 46 -7.82 -0.74 -40.80
CA GLU A 46 -8.71 -1.32 -41.81
C GLU A 46 -10.20 -1.22 -41.44
N THR A 47 -10.52 -1.38 -40.16
CA THR A 47 -11.91 -1.45 -39.69
C THR A 47 -12.53 -0.09 -39.36
N HIS A 48 -11.73 0.94 -39.07
CA HIS A 48 -12.22 2.22 -38.55
C HIS A 48 -11.72 3.45 -39.32
N GLY A 49 -10.80 3.28 -40.26
CA GLY A 49 -10.29 4.37 -41.11
C GLY A 49 -9.36 5.37 -40.40
N VAL A 50 -8.89 5.04 -39.20
CA VAL A 50 -7.86 5.83 -38.48
C VAL A 50 -6.50 5.19 -38.72
N LYS A 51 -5.59 5.92 -39.35
CA LYS A 51 -4.27 5.40 -39.69
C LYS A 51 -3.43 5.11 -38.45
N PHE A 52 -2.93 3.89 -38.32
CA PHE A 52 -2.01 3.55 -37.23
C PHE A 52 -0.56 3.86 -37.64
N VAL A 53 0.12 4.69 -36.85
CA VAL A 53 1.52 5.05 -37.09
C VAL A 53 2.42 4.31 -36.09
N PRO A 54 3.03 3.17 -36.48
CA PRO A 54 3.97 2.48 -35.62
C PRO A 54 5.30 3.24 -35.58
N PHE A 55 5.81 3.46 -34.37
CA PHE A 55 7.14 3.99 -34.14
C PHE A 55 7.91 3.11 -33.16
N ASP A 56 9.12 2.70 -33.53
CA ASP A 56 9.97 1.88 -32.66
C ASP A 56 10.82 2.76 -31.74
N TYR A 57 10.22 3.15 -30.61
CA TYR A 57 10.87 3.95 -29.55
C TYR A 57 12.08 3.24 -28.90
N ARG A 58 12.35 1.98 -29.22
CA ARG A 58 13.45 1.20 -28.62
C ARG A 58 14.75 1.34 -29.39
N LYS A 59 14.69 1.76 -30.67
CA LYS A 59 15.87 1.97 -31.52
C LYS A 59 16.75 3.12 -31.01
N ASN A 60 17.98 3.17 -31.49
CA ASN A 60 18.94 4.24 -31.19
C ASN A 60 19.10 4.51 -29.68
N ASN A 61 19.20 3.45 -28.88
CA ASN A 61 19.33 3.53 -27.42
C ASN A 61 18.10 4.09 -26.67
N GLY A 62 16.95 4.21 -27.32
CA GLY A 62 15.74 4.82 -26.75
C GLY A 62 15.24 4.15 -25.46
N THR A 63 15.47 2.85 -25.28
CA THR A 63 15.15 2.16 -24.02
C THR A 63 16.02 2.66 -22.85
N ALA A 64 17.31 2.88 -23.10
CA ALA A 64 18.21 3.41 -22.08
C ALA A 64 17.90 4.89 -21.79
N ASP A 65 17.58 5.67 -22.83
CA ASP A 65 17.16 7.06 -22.67
C ASP A 65 15.88 7.18 -21.85
N GLN A 66 14.89 6.31 -22.07
CA GLN A 66 13.69 6.26 -21.23
C GLN A 66 14.05 6.03 -19.75
N GLY A 67 14.96 5.10 -19.48
CA GLY A 67 15.43 4.82 -18.12
C GLY A 67 16.17 6.00 -17.51
N ARG A 68 17.04 6.66 -18.29
CA ARG A 68 17.79 7.85 -17.90
C ARG A 68 16.86 9.01 -17.57
N VAL A 69 15.95 9.37 -18.48
CA VAL A 69 14.99 10.46 -18.28
C VAL A 69 14.09 10.19 -17.08
N ALA A 70 13.58 8.97 -16.91
CA ALA A 70 12.76 8.63 -15.75
C ALA A 70 13.54 8.76 -14.43
N LYS A 71 14.84 8.47 -14.42
CA LYS A 71 15.71 8.65 -13.26
C LYS A 71 16.04 10.12 -13.03
N GLU A 72 16.38 10.89 -14.05
CA GLU A 72 16.65 12.33 -13.96
C GLU A 72 15.43 13.08 -13.42
N GLN A 73 14.24 12.74 -13.92
CA GLN A 73 12.97 13.35 -13.54
C GLN A 73 12.34 12.72 -12.27
N GLN A 74 13.04 11.77 -11.62
CA GLN A 74 12.57 11.09 -10.41
C GLN A 74 11.12 10.58 -10.50
N LEU A 75 10.72 10.08 -11.68
CA LEU A 75 9.35 9.66 -11.94
C LEU A 75 9.02 8.35 -11.23
N TYR A 76 7.80 8.26 -10.70
CA TYR A 76 7.25 6.97 -10.26
C TYR A 76 7.26 5.98 -11.42
N ARG A 77 7.91 4.84 -11.22
CA ARG A 77 7.98 3.76 -12.22
C ARG A 77 7.15 2.58 -11.78
N GLN A 78 5.90 2.57 -12.24
CA GLN A 78 5.06 1.38 -12.19
C GLN A 78 5.69 0.27 -13.06
N ASP A 79 5.82 -0.92 -12.51
CA ASP A 79 6.48 -2.07 -13.14
C ASP A 79 5.50 -3.12 -13.70
N TYR A 80 4.21 -2.79 -13.72
CA TYR A 80 3.12 -3.56 -14.32
C TYR A 80 2.17 -2.70 -15.18
N CYS A 81 1.25 -3.32 -15.91
CA CYS A 81 0.33 -2.70 -16.89
C CYS A 81 -0.76 -1.76 -16.31
N GLY A 82 -0.88 -1.66 -14.98
CA GLY A 82 -2.04 -1.07 -14.30
C GLY A 82 -3.29 -1.96 -14.28
N CYS A 83 -3.21 -3.20 -14.75
CA CYS A 83 -4.32 -4.13 -14.89
C CYS A 83 -4.25 -5.25 -13.85
N LEU A 84 -5.40 -5.72 -13.36
CA LEU A 84 -5.48 -6.77 -12.33
C LEU A 84 -4.67 -8.01 -12.73
N TYR A 85 -4.79 -8.48 -13.98
CA TYR A 85 -4.04 -9.63 -14.48
C TYR A 85 -2.51 -9.47 -14.34
N GLY A 86 -1.98 -8.30 -14.70
CA GLY A 86 -0.55 -8.04 -14.58
C GLY A 86 -0.11 -7.88 -13.13
N LEU A 87 -0.96 -7.27 -12.30
CA LEU A 87 -0.71 -7.12 -10.87
C LEU A 87 -0.70 -8.48 -10.16
N SER A 88 -1.70 -9.34 -10.40
CA SER A 88 -1.79 -10.68 -9.81
C SER A 88 -0.57 -11.53 -10.14
N MET A 89 -0.19 -11.63 -11.42
CA MET A 89 1.02 -12.38 -11.83
C MET A 89 2.28 -11.85 -11.16
N GLN A 90 2.41 -10.53 -11.02
CA GLN A 90 3.58 -9.92 -10.39
C GLN A 90 3.63 -10.19 -8.89
N ARG A 91 2.49 -10.05 -8.19
CA ARG A 91 2.40 -10.26 -6.74
C ARG A 91 2.63 -11.73 -6.37
N ASP A 92 2.13 -12.66 -7.18
CA ASP A 92 2.39 -14.09 -7.04
C ASP A 92 3.89 -14.41 -7.16
N GLN A 93 4.56 -13.86 -8.19
CA GLN A 93 6.01 -14.02 -8.38
C GLN A 93 6.85 -13.40 -7.26
N GLN A 94 6.36 -12.31 -6.66
CA GLN A 94 7.05 -11.61 -5.56
C GLN A 94 6.72 -12.18 -4.17
N HIS A 95 5.76 -13.11 -4.07
CA HIS A 95 5.19 -13.57 -2.80
C HIS A 95 4.67 -12.42 -1.91
N ARG A 96 4.12 -11.38 -2.55
CA ARG A 96 3.61 -10.17 -1.89
C ARG A 96 2.10 -10.14 -1.91
N LEU A 97 1.52 -9.53 -0.89
CA LEU A 97 0.09 -9.26 -0.88
C LEU A 97 -0.23 -8.16 -1.90
N MET A 98 -1.33 -8.35 -2.62
CA MET A 98 -1.89 -7.37 -3.54
C MET A 98 -2.66 -6.31 -2.75
N ASP A 99 -1.93 -5.47 -2.03
CA ASP A 99 -2.47 -4.46 -1.14
C ASP A 99 -3.10 -3.27 -1.88
N GLU A 100 -2.87 -3.14 -3.18
CA GLU A 100 -3.55 -2.14 -4.02
C GLU A 100 -5.06 -2.38 -4.17
N MET A 101 -5.55 -3.56 -3.81
CA MET A 101 -6.93 -3.97 -4.05
C MET A 101 -7.85 -3.81 -2.84
N PHE A 102 -7.33 -3.31 -1.72
CA PHE A 102 -8.14 -3.06 -0.52
C PHE A 102 -7.56 -1.89 0.28
N SER A 103 -8.42 -1.24 1.06
CA SER A 103 -8.05 -0.17 1.97
C SER A 103 -8.45 -0.56 3.40
N PRO A 104 -7.72 -0.11 4.43
CA PRO A 104 -8.13 -0.37 5.81
C PRO A 104 -9.46 0.33 6.12
N LEU A 105 -10.30 -0.33 6.92
CA LEU A 105 -11.58 0.24 7.38
C LEU A 105 -11.41 1.56 8.14
N SER A 106 -10.28 1.70 8.84
CA SER A 106 -9.94 2.89 9.62
C SER A 106 -9.48 4.09 8.79
N ARG A 107 -9.28 3.90 7.48
CA ARG A 107 -8.71 4.90 6.55
C ARG A 107 -7.32 5.40 6.94
N GLN A 108 -6.64 4.72 7.86
CA GLN A 108 -5.25 5.01 8.21
C GLN A 108 -4.37 4.83 6.97
N ILE A 109 -3.49 5.80 6.70
CA ILE A 109 -2.51 5.69 5.64
C ILE A 109 -1.44 4.69 6.08
N LEU A 110 -1.32 3.58 5.36
CA LEU A 110 -0.39 2.49 5.67
C LEU A 110 0.91 2.58 4.85
N PRO A 111 2.00 1.97 5.30
CA PRO A 111 3.27 2.04 4.59
C PRO A 111 3.17 1.33 3.23
N ALA A 112 3.80 1.92 2.22
CA ALA A 112 3.75 1.51 0.82
C ALA A 112 2.33 1.44 0.21
N SER A 113 1.33 2.06 0.84
CA SER A 113 -0.02 2.19 0.28
C SER A 113 -0.05 3.14 -0.92
N ILE A 114 -1.18 3.17 -1.64
CA ILE A 114 -1.39 4.15 -2.72
C ILE A 114 -1.43 5.57 -2.13
N GLU A 115 -2.08 5.72 -0.99
CA GLU A 115 -2.24 6.97 -0.26
C GLU A 115 -0.88 7.55 0.18
N GLU A 116 0.00 6.75 0.78
CA GLU A 116 1.35 7.19 1.17
C GLU A 116 2.17 7.62 -0.05
N ARG A 117 2.06 6.89 -1.18
CA ARG A 117 2.73 7.26 -2.42
C ARG A 117 2.19 8.57 -2.98
N LEU A 118 0.87 8.78 -2.97
CA LEU A 118 0.26 10.01 -3.45
C LEU A 118 0.72 11.22 -2.62
N GLU A 119 0.76 11.09 -1.29
CA GLU A 119 1.31 12.14 -0.41
C GLU A 119 2.77 12.44 -0.73
N LEU A 120 3.59 11.39 -0.88
CA LEU A 120 5.01 11.54 -1.23
C LEU A 120 5.20 12.28 -2.56
N TYR A 121 4.50 11.87 -3.62
CA TYR A 121 4.68 12.49 -4.94
C TYR A 121 4.03 13.87 -5.04
N THR A 122 2.98 14.14 -4.26
CA THR A 122 2.42 15.50 -4.11
C THR A 122 3.46 16.41 -3.48
N ARG A 123 4.06 15.99 -2.36
CA ARG A 123 5.12 16.76 -1.70
C ARG A 123 6.35 16.91 -2.59
N ARG A 124 6.71 15.89 -3.36
CA ARG A 124 7.79 15.97 -4.35
C ARG A 124 7.54 17.07 -5.37
N ASN A 125 6.32 17.17 -5.91
CA ASN A 125 5.97 18.21 -6.87
C ASN A 125 6.07 19.62 -6.25
N GLU A 126 5.60 19.80 -5.01
CA GLU A 126 5.75 21.07 -4.29
C GLU A 126 7.22 21.50 -4.12
N LEU A 127 8.11 20.53 -3.90
CA LEU A 127 9.56 20.79 -3.79
C LEU A 127 10.19 21.14 -5.14
N GLU A 128 9.74 20.50 -6.23
CA GLU A 128 10.14 20.88 -7.59
C GLU A 128 9.71 22.30 -7.92
N ASP A 129 8.46 22.65 -7.64
CA ASP A 129 7.90 23.99 -7.87
C ASP A 129 8.64 25.06 -7.04
N ALA A 130 9.05 24.71 -5.82
CA ALA A 130 9.83 25.59 -4.94
C ALA A 130 11.34 25.59 -5.24
N GLY A 131 11.83 24.78 -6.19
CA GLY A 131 13.26 24.62 -6.47
C GLY A 131 14.09 24.08 -5.29
N THR A 132 13.46 23.37 -4.36
CA THR A 132 14.11 22.85 -3.15
C THR A 132 14.78 21.51 -3.45
N PRO A 133 16.09 21.36 -3.21
CA PRO A 133 16.77 20.08 -3.45
C PRO A 133 16.22 18.95 -2.58
N TYR A 134 15.96 17.81 -3.20
CA TYR A 134 15.50 16.60 -2.53
C TYR A 134 16.09 15.35 -3.20
N ARG A 135 15.96 14.20 -2.53
CA ARG A 135 16.16 12.88 -3.14
C ARG A 135 15.07 11.91 -2.69
N ILE A 136 14.73 10.96 -3.55
CA ILE A 136 13.88 9.82 -3.18
C ILE A 136 14.79 8.64 -2.81
N LEU A 137 14.68 8.17 -1.57
CA LEU A 137 15.34 6.96 -1.10
C LEU A 137 14.36 5.79 -1.05
N LYS A 138 14.87 4.60 -1.32
CA LYS A 138 14.14 3.34 -1.17
C LYS A 138 14.59 2.64 0.10
N GLU A 139 13.63 2.31 0.96
CA GLU A 139 13.86 1.61 2.22
C GLU A 139 13.13 0.27 2.20
N ARG A 140 13.84 -0.81 2.54
CA ARG A 140 13.23 -2.12 2.75
C ARG A 140 12.68 -2.20 4.18
N PHE A 141 11.51 -2.81 4.34
CA PHE A 141 10.87 -2.97 5.63
C PHE A 141 9.92 -4.18 5.61
N TYR A 142 9.57 -4.67 6.80
CA TYR A 142 8.50 -5.66 6.94
C TYR A 142 7.16 -4.95 6.93
N ASN A 143 6.38 -5.18 5.89
CA ASN A 143 5.04 -4.63 5.80
C ASN A 143 4.04 -5.50 6.57
N TYR A 144 2.91 -4.90 6.95
CA TYR A 144 1.84 -5.56 7.69
C TYR A 144 0.48 -5.11 7.18
N ARG A 145 -0.43 -6.07 7.04
CA ARG A 145 -1.85 -5.83 6.74
C ARG A 145 -2.71 -6.67 7.66
N LEU A 146 -3.69 -6.00 8.28
CA LEU A 146 -4.78 -6.65 8.97
C LEU A 146 -5.86 -7.02 7.95
N LEU A 147 -6.14 -8.31 7.78
CA LEU A 147 -7.18 -8.80 6.86
C LEU A 147 -8.51 -8.94 7.58
N ARG A 148 -8.47 -9.42 8.82
CA ARG A 148 -9.67 -9.63 9.65
C ARG A 148 -9.30 -9.62 11.13
N ALA A 149 -10.16 -9.00 11.94
CA ALA A 149 -10.11 -9.10 13.40
C ALA A 149 -11.51 -9.33 13.97
N LEU A 150 -11.59 -10.07 15.06
CA LEU A 150 -12.81 -10.31 15.83
C LEU A 150 -12.46 -10.64 17.27
N VAL A 151 -13.09 -9.97 18.22
CA VAL A 151 -13.05 -10.38 19.64
C VAL A 151 -14.44 -10.82 20.06
N LYS A 152 -14.53 -12.01 20.63
CA LYS A 152 -15.73 -12.50 21.32
C LYS A 152 -15.48 -12.69 22.80
N VAL A 153 -16.47 -12.34 23.60
CA VAL A 153 -16.49 -12.56 25.05
C VAL A 153 -17.70 -13.45 25.34
N GLY A 154 -17.45 -14.72 25.70
CA GLY A 154 -18.49 -15.74 25.67
C GLY A 154 -19.04 -15.92 24.25
N SER A 155 -20.32 -15.61 24.05
CA SER A 155 -21.00 -15.66 22.75
C SER A 155 -21.10 -14.32 22.03
N GLU A 156 -20.80 -13.21 22.71
CA GLU A 156 -21.03 -11.86 22.19
C GLU A 156 -19.78 -11.31 21.49
N VAL A 157 -19.99 -10.60 20.38
CA VAL A 157 -18.92 -9.89 19.66
C VAL A 157 -18.83 -8.48 20.22
N ILE A 158 -17.64 -8.05 20.62
CA ILE A 158 -17.40 -6.70 21.13
C ILE A 158 -16.57 -5.87 20.14
N PRO A 159 -16.69 -4.53 20.15
CA PRO A 159 -15.77 -3.64 19.45
C PRO A 159 -14.33 -3.87 19.92
N SER A 160 -13.40 -3.93 18.96
CA SER A 160 -11.99 -4.15 19.25
C SER A 160 -11.11 -3.54 18.16
N TYR A 161 -9.99 -2.95 18.53
CA TYR A 161 -9.01 -2.39 17.60
C TYR A 161 -7.62 -3.01 17.85
N PRO A 162 -7.16 -3.94 16.99
CA PRO A 162 -5.79 -4.44 17.05
C PRO A 162 -4.80 -3.37 16.58
N LEU A 163 -3.76 -3.10 17.37
CA LEU A 163 -2.72 -2.18 16.92
C LEU A 163 -1.93 -2.77 15.73
N PHE A 164 -1.34 -1.92 14.89
CA PHE A 164 -0.44 -2.27 13.80
C PHE A 164 0.68 -3.18 14.32
N TYR A 165 1.08 -4.17 13.53
CA TYR A 165 1.94 -5.29 13.94
C TYR A 165 1.41 -6.22 15.04
N SER A 166 0.12 -6.19 15.36
CA SER A 166 -0.45 -7.22 16.23
C SER A 166 -0.53 -8.55 15.49
N THR A 167 0.19 -9.55 15.95
CA THR A 167 0.20 -10.90 15.36
C THR A 167 -0.03 -11.96 16.43
N ILE A 168 -0.54 -13.11 16.00
CA ILE A 168 -0.65 -14.33 16.78
C ILE A 168 -0.11 -15.49 15.92
N SER A 169 0.27 -16.61 16.55
CA SER A 169 0.93 -17.74 15.89
C SER A 169 0.04 -18.47 14.88
N ARG A 170 -1.28 -18.44 15.12
CA ARG A 170 -2.32 -18.99 14.24
C ARG A 170 -3.22 -17.86 13.73
N THR A 171 -4.48 -18.16 13.44
CA THR A 171 -5.50 -17.15 13.11
C THR A 171 -6.50 -16.94 14.24
N THR A 172 -6.51 -17.82 15.26
CA THR A 172 -7.45 -17.77 16.37
C THR A 172 -6.79 -18.26 17.64
N THR A 173 -7.05 -17.58 18.75
CA THR A 173 -6.67 -18.01 20.10
C THR A 173 -7.85 -17.82 21.07
N GLU A 174 -7.90 -18.65 22.10
CA GLU A 174 -8.93 -18.62 23.12
C GLU A 174 -8.30 -18.68 24.50
N GLY A 175 -8.76 -17.82 25.41
CA GLY A 175 -8.18 -17.73 26.74
C GLY A 175 -9.02 -16.91 27.71
N LYS A 176 -8.41 -16.57 28.83
CA LYS A 176 -8.91 -15.61 29.82
C LYS A 176 -7.77 -14.67 30.19
N ILE A 177 -8.11 -13.48 30.67
CA ILE A 177 -7.12 -12.60 31.28
C ILE A 177 -6.52 -13.33 32.49
N ASP A 178 -5.19 -13.32 32.56
CA ASP A 178 -4.39 -14.01 33.58
C ASP A 178 -3.85 -13.03 34.60
N PHE A 179 -3.16 -11.99 34.12
CA PHE A 179 -2.54 -10.97 34.96
C PHE A 179 -2.54 -9.60 34.28
N GLU A 180 -2.28 -8.57 35.08
CA GLU A 180 -2.18 -7.18 34.65
C GLU A 180 -0.78 -6.64 34.98
N ILE A 181 -0.22 -5.83 34.08
CA ILE A 181 0.97 -5.02 34.33
C ILE A 181 0.70 -3.62 33.79
N GLU A 182 0.68 -2.61 34.67
CA GLU A 182 0.61 -1.19 34.29
C GLU A 182 -0.53 -0.88 33.30
N GLY A 183 -1.75 -1.40 33.56
CA GLY A 183 -2.91 -1.21 32.69
C GLY A 183 -2.91 -2.07 31.40
N GLN A 184 -1.96 -2.99 31.26
CA GLN A 184 -1.93 -4.00 30.19
C GLN A 184 -2.41 -5.34 30.75
N PHE A 185 -3.44 -5.91 30.14
CA PHE A 185 -4.09 -7.14 30.60
C PHE A 185 -3.72 -8.30 29.70
N PHE A 186 -3.01 -9.29 30.23
CA PHE A 186 -2.43 -10.37 29.46
C PHE A 186 -3.36 -11.59 29.41
N LEU A 187 -3.55 -12.13 28.21
CA LEU A 187 -4.23 -13.39 28.01
C LEU A 187 -3.31 -14.53 28.48
N ASN A 188 -3.88 -15.58 29.08
CA ASN A 188 -3.14 -16.79 29.47
C ASN A 188 -2.58 -17.62 28.30
N ARG A 189 -2.67 -17.13 27.06
CA ARG A 189 -2.18 -17.76 25.83
C ARG A 189 -1.69 -16.70 24.83
N GLU A 190 -0.68 -17.04 24.04
CA GLU A 190 -0.25 -16.32 22.82
C GLU A 190 0.26 -14.87 23.02
N GLU A 191 0.82 -14.55 24.20
CA GLU A 191 1.42 -13.23 24.51
C GLU A 191 0.50 -12.03 24.18
N VAL A 192 -0.80 -12.27 24.05
CA VAL A 192 -1.81 -11.27 23.68
C VAL A 192 -2.05 -10.39 24.89
N ARG A 193 -2.08 -9.08 24.64
CA ARG A 193 -2.45 -8.09 25.66
C ARG A 193 -3.63 -7.24 25.21
N PHE A 194 -4.42 -6.84 26.18
CA PHE A 194 -5.54 -5.93 26.02
C PHE A 194 -5.24 -4.64 26.77
N ILE A 195 -5.67 -3.51 26.20
CA ILE A 195 -5.71 -2.21 26.88
C ILE A 195 -7.10 -1.61 26.71
N THR A 196 -7.51 -0.76 27.64
CA THR A 196 -8.78 -0.03 27.51
C THR A 196 -8.64 1.15 26.55
N ILE A 197 -9.76 1.64 26.03
CA ILE A 197 -9.81 2.89 25.26
C ILE A 197 -9.34 4.09 26.10
N ASP A 198 -9.55 4.07 27.41
CA ASP A 198 -9.07 5.10 28.34
C ASP A 198 -7.54 5.07 28.47
N THR A 199 -6.96 3.87 28.59
CA THR A 199 -5.51 3.68 28.57
C THR A 199 -4.92 4.16 27.23
N PHE A 200 -5.56 3.79 26.11
CA PHE A 200 -5.15 4.24 24.78
C PHE A 200 -5.15 5.77 24.69
N ASN A 201 -6.28 6.42 25.01
CA ASN A 201 -6.44 7.87 24.98
C ASN A 201 -5.40 8.59 25.84
N THR A 202 -5.17 8.09 27.05
CA THR A 202 -4.19 8.66 27.99
C THR A 202 -2.78 8.61 27.41
N LEU A 203 -2.36 7.46 26.86
CA LEU A 203 -1.00 7.27 26.35
C LEU A 203 -0.76 8.01 25.02
N THR A 204 -1.77 8.13 24.17
CA THR A 204 -1.66 8.83 22.89
C THR A 204 -1.99 10.32 22.96
N VAL A 205 -2.52 10.80 24.10
CA VAL A 205 -3.08 12.15 24.26
C VAL A 205 -4.20 12.42 23.23
N LEU A 206 -5.09 11.44 23.06
CA LEU A 206 -6.26 11.50 22.17
C LEU A 206 -7.55 11.34 22.98
N SER A 207 -8.71 11.47 22.33
CA SER A 207 -10.01 11.54 23.01
C SER A 207 -11.12 10.80 22.27
N TYR A 208 -10.88 9.53 21.94
CA TYR A 208 -11.90 8.65 21.39
C TYR A 208 -12.96 8.30 22.44
N LYS A 209 -14.24 8.35 22.08
CA LYS A 209 -15.36 8.05 22.99
C LYS A 209 -15.47 6.56 23.28
N ASN A 210 -15.12 5.73 22.32
CA ASN A 210 -15.13 4.27 22.40
C ASN A 210 -14.28 3.68 21.26
N THR A 211 -14.04 2.39 21.36
CA THR A 211 -13.26 1.58 20.43
C THR A 211 -13.90 1.55 19.06
N LYS A 212 -15.23 1.63 18.96
CA LYS A 212 -15.91 1.69 17.65
C LYS A 212 -15.56 2.97 16.90
N GLU A 213 -15.43 4.11 17.57
CA GLU A 213 -14.96 5.36 16.95
C GLU A 213 -13.52 5.20 16.44
N LEU A 214 -12.64 4.62 17.27
CA LEU A 214 -11.24 4.34 16.92
C LEU A 214 -11.11 3.42 15.69
N MET A 215 -11.95 2.38 15.57
CA MET A 215 -11.95 1.45 14.44
C MET A 215 -12.15 2.13 13.07
N PHE A 216 -12.88 3.23 13.03
CA PHE A 216 -13.19 3.94 11.77
C PHE A 216 -12.39 5.24 11.60
N ASN A 217 -11.68 5.70 12.63
CA ASN A 217 -10.94 6.95 12.65
C ASN A 217 -9.60 6.77 13.37
N ALA A 218 -8.83 5.76 12.98
CA ALA A 218 -7.55 5.47 13.61
C ALA A 218 -6.60 6.67 13.52
N PRO A 219 -5.71 6.86 14.51
CA PRO A 219 -4.69 7.91 14.43
C PRO A 219 -3.69 7.62 13.32
N SER A 220 -2.71 8.51 13.12
CA SER A 220 -1.60 8.20 12.23
C SER A 220 -0.85 6.94 12.69
N LEU A 221 -0.27 6.22 11.74
CA LEU A 221 0.52 5.04 12.06
C LEU A 221 1.71 5.37 12.97
N GLU A 222 2.28 6.57 12.84
CA GLU A 222 3.38 7.01 13.69
C GLU A 222 2.96 7.09 15.16
N SER A 223 1.80 7.70 15.45
CA SER A 223 1.23 7.74 16.81
C SER A 223 1.01 6.34 17.37
N GLU A 224 0.53 5.43 16.53
CA GLU A 224 0.29 4.03 16.92
C GLU A 224 1.58 3.25 17.19
N MET A 225 2.62 3.49 16.39
CA MET A 225 3.95 2.88 16.59
C MET A 225 4.66 3.44 17.83
N VAL A 226 4.45 4.72 18.16
CA VAL A 226 4.92 5.31 19.44
C VAL A 226 4.22 4.62 20.61
N LEU A 227 2.89 4.49 20.56
CA LEU A 227 2.13 3.76 21.59
C LEU A 227 2.62 2.32 21.74
N ARG A 228 2.78 1.58 20.64
CA ARG A 228 3.33 0.22 20.68
C ARG A 228 4.68 0.20 21.39
N THR A 229 5.60 1.10 21.02
CA THR A 229 6.94 1.16 21.62
C THR A 229 6.88 1.45 23.12
N GLN A 230 5.96 2.32 23.57
CA GLN A 230 5.74 2.59 24.99
C GLN A 230 5.24 1.35 25.74
N LEU A 231 4.30 0.58 25.15
CA LEU A 231 3.70 -0.60 25.79
C LEU A 231 4.63 -1.82 25.84
N THR A 232 5.51 -1.97 24.84
CA THR A 232 6.33 -3.18 24.65
C THR A 232 7.82 -2.96 24.88
N ASN A 233 8.25 -1.70 25.07
CA ASN A 233 9.65 -1.28 25.05
C ASN A 233 10.39 -1.63 23.74
N SER A 234 9.67 -1.92 22.65
CA SER A 234 10.27 -2.23 21.34
C SER A 234 9.28 -2.04 20.18
N PRO A 235 9.64 -1.25 19.15
CA PRO A 235 8.80 -1.09 17.95
C PRO A 235 8.69 -2.39 17.13
N PHE A 236 9.56 -3.37 17.37
CA PHE A 236 9.62 -4.64 16.64
C PHE A 236 8.87 -5.77 17.34
N ASN A 237 8.36 -5.53 18.55
CA ASN A 237 7.52 -6.52 19.22
C ASN A 237 6.20 -6.65 18.45
N THR A 238 5.91 -7.83 17.90
CA THR A 238 4.69 -8.10 17.11
C THR A 238 3.61 -8.82 17.91
N SER A 239 3.75 -8.95 19.22
CA SER A 239 2.69 -9.54 20.07
C SER A 239 1.42 -8.71 19.92
N ALA A 240 0.26 -9.38 19.90
CA ALA A 240 -1.00 -8.70 19.70
C ALA A 240 -1.33 -7.74 20.86
N ILE A 241 -1.68 -6.51 20.50
CA ILE A 241 -2.17 -5.47 21.42
C ILE A 241 -3.55 -5.09 20.93
N ILE A 242 -4.58 -5.37 21.72
CA ILE A 242 -5.97 -5.16 21.34
C ILE A 242 -6.58 -4.08 22.25
N VAL A 243 -7.08 -3.01 21.65
CA VAL A 243 -7.85 -1.98 22.37
C VAL A 243 -9.32 -2.40 22.44
N VAL A 244 -9.91 -2.27 23.62
CA VAL A 244 -11.33 -2.57 23.91
C VAL A 244 -11.92 -1.48 24.81
N ASP A 245 -13.23 -1.35 24.87
CA ASP A 245 -13.87 -0.39 25.77
C ASP A 245 -13.66 -0.77 27.25
N GLU A 246 -13.92 -2.04 27.56
CA GLU A 246 -13.75 -2.62 28.90
C GLU A 246 -13.01 -3.95 28.80
N ILE A 247 -12.22 -4.28 29.83
CA ILE A 247 -11.45 -5.52 29.85
C ILE A 247 -12.39 -6.73 30.04
N PRO A 248 -12.36 -7.72 29.14
CA PRO A 248 -13.24 -8.88 29.26
C PRO A 248 -12.93 -9.73 30.49
N THR A 249 -13.96 -10.08 31.25
CA THR A 249 -13.84 -10.95 32.45
C THR A 249 -14.17 -12.42 32.17
N ALA A 250 -14.86 -12.69 31.06
CA ALA A 250 -15.22 -14.04 30.64
C ALA A 250 -14.20 -14.64 29.65
N LYS A 251 -14.50 -15.84 29.14
CA LYS A 251 -13.66 -16.50 28.11
C LYS A 251 -13.64 -15.64 26.85
N ILE A 252 -12.43 -15.33 26.38
CA ILE A 252 -12.17 -14.55 25.17
C ILE A 252 -11.86 -15.49 24.02
N THR A 253 -12.43 -15.20 22.84
CA THR A 253 -11.98 -15.75 21.55
C THR A 253 -11.51 -14.61 20.67
N LEU A 254 -10.23 -14.59 20.34
CA LEU A 254 -9.64 -13.62 19.42
C LEU A 254 -9.39 -14.30 18.08
N VAL A 255 -9.99 -13.79 17.02
CA VAL A 255 -9.60 -14.08 15.63
C VAL A 255 -8.79 -12.89 15.14
N LEU A 256 -7.59 -13.15 14.66
CA LEU A 256 -6.69 -12.14 14.13
C LEU A 256 -5.98 -12.72 12.91
N GLU A 257 -6.40 -12.29 11.73
CA GLU A 257 -5.87 -12.70 10.45
C GLU A 257 -5.06 -11.55 9.85
N THR A 258 -3.75 -11.76 9.76
CA THR A 258 -2.79 -10.73 9.37
C THR A 258 -1.80 -11.30 8.37
N LYS A 259 -1.23 -10.42 7.54
CA LYS A 259 -0.15 -10.78 6.63
C LYS A 259 1.04 -9.86 6.87
N THR A 260 2.20 -10.47 7.12
CA THR A 260 3.50 -9.80 7.08
C THR A 260 4.28 -10.26 5.85
N TYR A 261 5.04 -9.35 5.25
CA TYR A 261 5.84 -9.63 4.05
C TYR A 261 6.93 -8.57 3.86
N ASP A 262 8.01 -8.92 3.17
CA ASP A 262 9.04 -7.96 2.78
C ASP A 262 8.50 -6.97 1.73
N ASP A 263 8.78 -5.69 1.94
CA ASP A 263 8.37 -4.64 1.03
C ASP A 263 9.44 -3.53 0.94
N THR A 264 9.24 -2.61 -0.01
CA THR A 264 10.04 -1.42 -0.21
C THR A 264 9.12 -0.20 -0.27
N ARG A 265 9.43 0.81 0.53
CA ARG A 265 8.78 2.13 0.46
C ARG A 265 9.76 3.19 -0.01
N GLU A 266 9.22 4.27 -0.54
CA GLU A 266 9.96 5.44 -0.96
C GLU A 266 9.84 6.52 0.13
N LYS A 267 10.90 7.31 0.32
CA LYS A 267 10.89 8.47 1.22
C LYS A 267 11.61 9.65 0.58
N LEU A 268 11.09 10.83 0.84
CA LEU A 268 11.81 12.08 0.53
C LEU A 268 12.83 12.36 1.62
N VAL A 269 14.04 12.68 1.20
CA VAL A 269 15.10 13.20 2.09
C VAL A 269 15.59 14.54 1.58
N PHE A 270 15.86 15.41 2.54
CA PHE A 270 16.43 16.73 2.32
C PHE A 270 17.92 16.67 2.62
N SER A 271 18.75 17.18 1.72
CA SER A 271 20.19 17.26 1.97
C SER A 271 20.78 18.49 1.28
N GLU A 272 21.52 19.29 2.05
CA GLU A 272 22.37 20.36 1.52
C GLU A 272 23.69 19.84 0.92
N LYS A 273 24.05 18.57 1.19
CA LYS A 273 25.27 17.92 0.68
C LYS A 273 24.92 16.72 -0.18
N ILE A 274 24.35 17.01 -1.34
CA ILE A 274 24.22 16.01 -2.39
C ILE A 274 25.61 15.82 -3.01
N ILE A 275 26.30 14.73 -2.65
CA ILE A 275 27.48 14.29 -3.42
C ILE A 275 26.96 13.85 -4.79
N LEU A 276 27.09 14.74 -5.77
CA LEU A 276 26.92 14.42 -7.17
C LEU A 276 28.13 13.57 -7.57
N GLN A 277 27.91 12.27 -7.77
CA GLN A 277 28.92 11.46 -8.46
C GLN A 277 28.84 11.83 -9.94
N HIS A 278 29.95 12.40 -10.43
CA HIS A 278 30.22 12.65 -11.84
C HIS A 278 30.30 11.34 -12.63
#